data_AF-A0A0D2KDS0-F1
#
_entry.id   AF-A0A0D2KDS0-F1
#
_cell.length_a   1.000
_cell.length_b   1.000
_cell.length_c   1.000
_cell.angle_alpha   90.00
_cell.angle_beta   90.00
_cell.angle_gamma   90.00
#
_symmetry.space_group_name_H-M   'P 1'
#
loop_
_entity.id
_entity.type
_entity.pdbx_description
1 polymer ?
#
loop_
_entity_poly.entity_id
_entity_poly.type
_entity_poly.pdbx_seq_one_letter_code
_entity_poly.pdbx_strand_id
1 'polypeptide(L)'
;MSLESDDEEGPLGGGAAASAEAARRAAARLGAALALRALAPALGAAEVAASLDFLMGRGLADPDPAVREAMVAAGVAVVDLHGAAYAGTLMPLFEGYLEKRRPAAARGAAGVDEGRYDLVREGVVVLLGTLAAHLDQGDTERAAIVETLLDVLSTPSEAVQRAVSSRLAPLMPAPSAP
;
A
#
# COMPACT_ATOMS: atom_id res chain seq x y z
N MET A 1 9.86 66.87 -12.15
CA MET A 1 11.02 66.03 -11.77
C MET A 1 10.50 65.09 -10.70
N SER A 2 9.53 64.22 -11.01
CA SER A 2 9.54 63.09 -11.93
C SER A 2 10.56 62.02 -11.53
N LEU A 3 10.01 60.80 -11.44
CA LEU A 3 10.65 59.48 -11.44
C LEU A 3 11.07 59.00 -10.05
N GLU A 4 10.73 57.80 -9.59
CA GLU A 4 9.82 56.74 -10.03
C GLU A 4 9.73 55.81 -8.80
N SER A 5 8.54 55.33 -8.47
CA SER A 5 8.32 54.29 -7.48
C SER A 5 8.66 52.95 -8.11
N ASP A 6 9.79 52.36 -7.74
CA ASP A 6 10.10 50.96 -8.05
C ASP A 6 9.20 50.07 -7.17
N ASP A 7 7.97 49.85 -7.65
CA ASP A 7 7.17 48.68 -7.29
C ASP A 7 7.86 47.44 -7.86
N GLU A 8 8.74 46.81 -7.08
CA GLU A 8 9.15 45.43 -7.34
C GLU A 8 7.95 44.48 -7.10
N GLU A 9 7.11 44.31 -8.13
CA GLU A 9 6.26 43.13 -8.26
C GLU A 9 7.14 41.90 -8.51
N GLY A 10 7.58 41.27 -7.41
CA GLY A 10 8.10 39.90 -7.43
C GLY A 10 7.02 38.89 -7.85
N PRO A 11 7.39 37.71 -8.39
CA PRO A 11 6.48 36.86 -9.14
C PRO A 11 5.53 36.07 -8.21
N LEU A 12 4.37 36.64 -7.89
CA LEU A 12 3.32 35.99 -7.10
C LEU A 12 2.52 34.92 -7.88
N GLY A 13 2.83 34.68 -9.17
CA GLY A 13 2.08 33.76 -10.05
C GLY A 13 2.53 32.29 -10.09
N GLY A 14 3.76 31.98 -9.69
CA GLY A 14 4.35 30.63 -9.89
C GLY A 14 3.81 29.54 -8.96
N GLY A 15 3.51 29.89 -7.69
CA GLY A 15 3.09 28.92 -6.67
C GLY A 15 1.69 28.36 -6.89
N ALA A 16 0.75 29.20 -7.33
CA ALA A 16 -0.64 28.79 -7.56
C ALA A 16 -0.76 27.80 -8.74
N ALA A 17 -0.06 28.06 -9.84
CA ALA A 17 -0.06 27.18 -11.01
C ALA A 17 0.59 25.81 -10.72
N ALA A 18 1.71 25.79 -9.98
CA ALA A 18 2.36 24.55 -9.56
C ALA A 18 1.48 23.71 -8.62
N SER A 19 0.78 24.36 -7.69
CA SER A 19 -0.17 23.70 -6.78
C SER A 19 -1.37 23.09 -7.54
N ALA A 20 -1.93 23.83 -8.50
CA ALA A 20 -3.03 23.33 -9.33
C ALA A 20 -2.63 22.10 -10.17
N GLU A 21 -1.42 22.11 -10.76
CA GLU A 21 -0.90 20.97 -11.50
C GLU A 21 -0.62 19.75 -10.59
N ALA A 22 -0.11 19.97 -9.38
CA ALA A 22 0.07 18.91 -8.40
C ALA A 22 -1.27 18.26 -8.01
N ALA A 23 -2.29 19.07 -7.74
CA ALA A 23 -3.65 18.60 -7.45
C ALA A 23 -4.25 17.82 -8.63
N ARG A 24 -4.07 18.31 -9.86
CA ARG A 24 -4.52 17.60 -11.08
C ARG A 24 -3.85 16.24 -11.23
N ARG A 25 -2.55 16.16 -10.96
CA ARG A 25 -1.80 14.88 -10.98
C ARG A 25 -2.29 13.93 -9.90
N ALA A 26 -2.57 14.41 -8.69
CA ALA A 26 -3.14 13.58 -7.62
C ALA A 26 -4.53 13.06 -8.00
N ALA A 27 -5.39 13.91 -8.55
CA ALA A 27 -6.73 13.52 -9.02
C ALA A 27 -6.67 12.44 -10.12
N ALA A 28 -5.71 12.51 -11.04
CA ALA A 28 -5.53 11.47 -12.06
C ALA A 28 -5.15 10.11 -11.44
N ARG A 29 -4.25 10.10 -10.44
CA ARG A 29 -3.86 8.86 -9.74
C ARG A 29 -4.99 8.31 -8.88
N LEU A 30 -5.77 9.18 -8.23
CA LEU A 30 -6.98 8.80 -7.52
C LEU A 30 -7.99 8.14 -8.47
N GLY A 31 -8.22 8.74 -9.65
CA GLY A 31 -9.08 8.18 -10.68
C GLY A 31 -8.63 6.78 -11.13
N ALA A 32 -7.31 6.56 -11.28
CA ALA A 32 -6.77 5.24 -11.59
C ALA A 32 -7.05 4.21 -10.50
N ALA A 33 -6.90 4.57 -9.22
CA ALA A 33 -7.23 3.69 -8.10
C ALA A 33 -8.73 3.31 -8.08
N LEU A 34 -9.61 4.29 -8.26
CA LEU A 34 -11.05 4.08 -8.31
C LEU A 34 -11.48 3.21 -9.50
N ALA A 35 -10.87 3.45 -10.67
CA ALA A 35 -11.12 2.66 -11.86
C ALA A 35 -10.66 1.20 -11.69
N LEU A 36 -9.46 0.97 -11.16
CA LEU A 36 -8.96 -0.38 -10.86
C LEU A 36 -9.89 -1.11 -9.89
N ARG A 37 -10.33 -0.45 -8.83
CA ARG A 37 -11.30 -1.01 -7.87
C ARG A 37 -12.61 -1.40 -8.56
N ALA A 38 -13.15 -0.54 -9.43
CA ALA A 38 -14.39 -0.81 -10.17
C ALA A 38 -14.23 -1.96 -11.17
N LEU A 39 -13.04 -2.11 -11.76
CA LEU A 39 -12.71 -3.18 -12.70
C LEU A 39 -12.37 -4.51 -12.03
N ALA A 40 -12.19 -4.54 -10.70
CA ALA A 40 -11.78 -5.75 -9.98
C ALA A 40 -12.59 -7.00 -10.37
N PRO A 41 -13.93 -6.99 -10.50
CA PRO A 41 -14.69 -8.19 -10.90
C PRO A 41 -14.41 -8.71 -12.31
N ALA A 42 -13.82 -7.90 -13.19
CA ALA A 42 -13.54 -8.25 -14.58
C ALA A 42 -12.10 -8.71 -14.82
N LEU A 43 -11.25 -8.71 -13.80
CA LEU A 43 -9.84 -9.10 -13.92
C LEU A 43 -9.69 -10.63 -14.03
N GLY A 44 -8.85 -11.08 -14.96
CA GLY A 44 -8.36 -12.46 -15.00
C GLY A 44 -7.09 -12.65 -14.18
N ALA A 45 -6.58 -13.87 -14.11
CA ALA A 45 -5.41 -14.22 -13.31
C ALA A 45 -4.17 -13.33 -13.61
N ALA A 46 -3.91 -13.08 -14.89
CA ALA A 46 -2.78 -12.24 -15.31
C ALA A 46 -2.96 -10.78 -14.89
N GLU A 47 -4.18 -10.24 -15.05
CA GLU A 47 -4.49 -8.88 -14.64
C GLU A 47 -4.48 -8.71 -13.13
N VAL A 48 -4.91 -9.72 -12.36
CA VAL A 48 -4.84 -9.73 -10.89
C VAL A 48 -3.38 -9.59 -10.44
N ALA A 49 -2.48 -10.45 -10.94
CA ALA A 49 -1.06 -10.40 -10.60
C ALA A 49 -0.43 -9.06 -10.99
N ALA A 50 -0.68 -8.59 -12.22
CA ALA A 50 -0.15 -7.30 -12.70
C ALA A 50 -0.69 -6.11 -11.89
N SER A 51 -1.95 -6.14 -11.49
CA SER A 51 -2.57 -5.08 -10.68
C SER A 51 -1.97 -5.02 -9.29
N LEU A 52 -1.78 -6.17 -8.64
CA LEU A 52 -1.18 -6.23 -7.30
C LEU A 52 0.29 -5.84 -7.32
N ASP A 53 1.06 -6.27 -8.32
CA ASP A 53 2.45 -5.82 -8.50
C ASP A 53 2.53 -4.30 -8.73
N PHE A 54 1.65 -3.74 -9.57
CA PHE A 54 1.56 -2.29 -9.76
C PHE A 54 1.26 -1.55 -8.44
N LEU A 55 0.29 -2.04 -7.66
CA LEU A 55 -0.09 -1.43 -6.39
C LEU A 55 1.10 -1.43 -5.43
N MET A 56 1.78 -2.56 -5.25
CA MET A 56 2.91 -2.67 -4.33
C MET A 56 4.15 -1.89 -4.80
N GLY A 57 4.43 -1.89 -6.11
CA GLY A 57 5.56 -1.16 -6.67
C GLY A 57 5.36 0.36 -6.65
N ARG A 58 4.11 0.85 -6.80
CA ARG A 58 3.84 2.29 -6.97
C ARG A 58 2.71 2.83 -6.11
N GLY A 59 1.55 2.19 -6.11
CA GLY A 59 0.30 2.74 -5.55
C GLY A 59 0.29 2.85 -4.02
N LEU A 60 0.75 1.83 -3.30
CA LEU A 60 0.68 1.76 -1.84
C LEU A 60 1.52 2.82 -1.13
N ALA A 61 2.50 3.40 -1.82
CA ALA A 61 3.36 4.44 -1.29
C ALA A 61 3.24 5.75 -2.09
N ASP A 62 2.04 6.05 -2.60
CA ASP A 62 1.74 7.36 -3.17
C ASP A 62 2.03 8.48 -2.15
N PRO A 63 2.62 9.63 -2.57
CA PRO A 63 2.82 10.75 -1.65
C PRO A 63 1.51 11.35 -1.13
N ASP A 64 0.41 11.23 -1.86
CA ASP A 64 -0.90 11.73 -1.44
C ASP A 64 -1.65 10.68 -0.61
N PRO A 65 -2.01 10.96 0.65
CA PRO A 65 -2.71 10.00 1.51
C PRO A 65 -4.06 9.53 0.98
N ALA A 66 -4.84 10.40 0.33
CA ALA A 66 -6.14 10.02 -0.22
C ALA A 66 -5.96 9.06 -1.41
N VAL A 67 -4.92 9.29 -2.22
CA VAL A 67 -4.55 8.36 -3.30
C VAL A 67 -4.10 7.02 -2.72
N ARG A 68 -3.24 7.01 -1.69
CA ARG A 68 -2.82 5.75 -1.05
C ARG A 68 -3.99 4.96 -0.50
N GLU A 69 -4.91 5.61 0.22
CA GLU A 69 -6.10 4.97 0.77
C GLU A 69 -6.94 4.33 -0.35
N ALA A 70 -7.15 5.04 -1.45
CA ALA A 70 -7.86 4.51 -2.60
C ALA A 70 -7.12 3.33 -3.27
N MET A 71 -5.78 3.38 -3.34
CA MET A 71 -4.96 2.29 -3.87
C MET A 71 -5.04 1.03 -3.00
N VAL A 72 -5.00 1.19 -1.66
CA VAL A 72 -5.23 0.08 -0.71
C VAL A 72 -6.63 -0.49 -0.92
N ALA A 73 -7.65 0.36 -1.00
CA ALA A 73 -9.03 -0.08 -1.22
C ALA A 73 -9.23 -0.82 -2.55
N ALA A 74 -8.49 -0.43 -3.60
CA ALA A 74 -8.47 -1.15 -4.87
C ALA A 74 -7.83 -2.53 -4.72
N GLY A 75 -6.67 -2.62 -4.06
CA GLY A 75 -6.01 -3.89 -3.79
C GLY A 75 -6.86 -4.84 -2.95
N VAL A 76 -7.51 -4.33 -1.90
CA VAL A 76 -8.44 -5.10 -1.07
C VAL A 76 -9.57 -5.66 -1.91
N ALA A 77 -10.19 -4.85 -2.79
CA ALA A 77 -11.26 -5.35 -3.66
C ALA A 77 -10.80 -6.45 -4.63
N VAL A 78 -9.56 -6.34 -5.15
CA VAL A 78 -8.98 -7.37 -6.01
C VAL A 78 -8.74 -8.67 -5.22
N VAL A 79 -8.16 -8.57 -4.02
CA VAL A 79 -7.91 -9.74 -3.16
C VAL A 79 -9.21 -10.36 -2.65
N ASP A 80 -10.21 -9.56 -2.30
CA ASP A 80 -11.52 -10.06 -1.86
C ASP A 80 -12.21 -10.92 -2.91
N LEU A 81 -12.08 -10.54 -4.19
CA LEU A 81 -12.77 -11.23 -5.29
C LEU A 81 -11.99 -12.42 -5.83
N HIS A 82 -10.65 -12.35 -5.82
CA HIS A 82 -9.79 -13.29 -6.56
C HIS A 82 -8.76 -14.00 -5.69
N GLY A 83 -8.55 -13.52 -4.46
CA GLY A 83 -7.46 -13.94 -3.58
C GLY A 83 -7.44 -15.44 -3.36
N ALA A 84 -8.55 -16.02 -2.91
CA ALA A 84 -8.64 -17.46 -2.63
C ALA A 84 -8.32 -18.35 -3.85
N ALA A 85 -8.67 -17.91 -5.06
CA ALA A 85 -8.42 -18.68 -6.28
C ALA A 85 -6.94 -18.65 -6.72
N TYR A 86 -6.18 -17.63 -6.33
CA TYR A 86 -4.80 -17.41 -6.78
C TYR A 86 -3.80 -17.29 -5.62
N ALA A 87 -4.20 -17.68 -4.40
CA ALA A 87 -3.47 -17.41 -3.18
C ALA A 87 -2.01 -17.92 -3.23
N GLY A 88 -1.77 -19.16 -3.67
CA GLY A 88 -0.41 -19.69 -3.89
C GLY A 88 0.45 -18.95 -4.93
N THR A 89 -0.16 -18.23 -5.89
CA THR A 89 0.59 -17.35 -6.82
C THR A 89 0.85 -15.97 -6.23
N LEU A 90 -0.07 -15.47 -5.40
CA LEU A 90 0.03 -14.16 -4.77
C LEU A 90 0.99 -14.14 -3.57
N MET A 91 1.13 -15.25 -2.86
CA MET A 91 1.99 -15.35 -1.69
C MET A 91 3.46 -14.98 -1.97
N PRO A 92 4.13 -15.59 -2.97
CA PRO A 92 5.52 -15.21 -3.30
C PRO A 92 5.65 -13.73 -3.73
N LEU A 93 4.61 -13.17 -4.34
CA LEU A 93 4.59 -11.77 -4.72
C LEU A 93 4.57 -10.87 -3.46
N PHE A 94 3.69 -11.15 -2.51
CA PHE A 94 3.62 -10.39 -1.24
C PHE A 94 4.91 -10.52 -0.44
N GLU A 95 5.43 -11.74 -0.28
CA GLU A 95 6.70 -12.02 0.40
C GLU A 95 7.84 -11.22 -0.24
N GLY A 96 7.94 -11.20 -1.57
CA GLY A 96 8.95 -10.41 -2.27
C GLY A 96 8.90 -8.92 -1.99
N TYR A 97 7.75 -8.35 -1.61
CA TYR A 97 7.64 -6.95 -1.19
C TYR A 97 7.90 -6.73 0.30
N LEU A 98 7.65 -7.73 1.15
CA LEU A 98 8.02 -7.68 2.57
C LEU A 98 9.53 -7.90 2.78
N GLU A 99 10.10 -8.85 2.04
CA GLU A 99 11.51 -9.26 2.08
C GLU A 99 12.46 -8.27 1.41
N LYS A 100 11.95 -7.29 0.63
CA LYS A 100 12.74 -6.16 0.14
C LYS A 100 13.32 -5.42 1.34
N ARG A 101 14.46 -5.95 1.81
CA ARG A 101 15.24 -5.46 2.92
C ARG A 101 16.07 -4.30 2.41
N ARG A 102 16.14 -3.29 3.25
CA ARG A 102 17.23 -2.34 3.27
C ARG A 102 18.56 -3.12 3.21
N PRO A 103 19.47 -2.85 2.26
CA PRO A 103 20.83 -3.36 2.36
C PRO A 103 21.41 -2.90 3.71
N ALA A 104 22.05 -3.79 4.47
CA ALA A 104 22.57 -3.46 5.81
C ALA A 104 23.47 -2.21 5.83
N ALA A 105 24.09 -1.88 4.69
CA ALA A 105 24.90 -0.68 4.46
C ALA A 105 24.13 0.65 4.48
N ALA A 106 22.80 0.63 4.34
CA ALA A 106 21.98 1.85 4.34
C ALA A 106 21.52 2.27 5.74
N ARG A 107 21.88 1.53 6.81
CA ARG A 107 21.70 1.90 8.23
C ARG A 107 22.46 3.19 8.58
N GLY A 108 21.91 4.33 8.16
CA GLY A 108 22.50 5.65 8.37
C GLY A 108 21.92 6.76 7.47
N ALA A 109 21.32 6.42 6.33
CA ALA A 109 20.62 7.37 5.46
C ALA A 109 19.11 7.34 5.73
N ALA A 110 18.69 7.89 6.88
CA ALA A 110 17.28 8.05 7.21
C ALA A 110 16.74 9.31 6.51
N GLY A 111 15.57 9.22 5.87
CA GLY A 111 14.87 10.43 5.46
C GLY A 111 13.63 10.22 4.58
N VAL A 112 13.77 9.52 3.45
CA VAL A 112 12.70 9.49 2.42
C VAL A 112 12.34 8.08 1.96
N ASP A 113 13.33 7.20 1.80
CA ASP A 113 13.09 5.85 1.28
C ASP A 113 12.46 4.94 2.35
N GLU A 114 12.87 5.05 3.63
CA GLU A 114 12.35 4.23 4.74
C GLU A 114 10.83 4.38 4.93
N GLY A 115 10.33 5.62 4.92
CA GLY A 115 8.89 5.87 5.02
C GLY A 115 8.12 5.29 3.83
N ARG A 116 8.71 5.29 2.63
CA ARG A 116 8.11 4.67 1.44
C ARG A 116 8.03 3.15 1.60
N TYR A 117 9.10 2.50 2.06
CA TYR A 117 9.10 1.05 2.31
C TYR A 117 8.09 0.65 3.39
N ASP A 118 8.00 1.43 4.47
CA ASP A 118 7.03 1.16 5.53
C ASP A 118 5.58 1.30 5.04
N LEU A 119 5.29 2.30 4.20
CA LEU A 119 3.97 2.44 3.56
C LEU A 119 3.64 1.25 2.66
N VAL A 120 4.62 0.75 1.87
CA VAL A 120 4.43 -0.46 1.08
C VAL A 120 4.15 -1.65 1.99
N ARG A 121 4.98 -1.89 3.02
CA ARG A 121 4.81 -3.01 3.96
C ARG A 121 3.47 -2.96 4.67
N GLU A 122 3.06 -1.79 5.13
CA GLU A 122 1.74 -1.58 5.77
C GLU A 122 0.62 -1.99 4.83
N GLY A 123 0.65 -1.52 3.58
CA GLY A 123 -0.35 -1.90 2.59
C GLY A 123 -0.32 -3.40 2.26
N VAL A 124 0.86 -4.01 2.11
CA VAL A 124 1.00 -5.46 1.88
C VAL A 124 0.43 -6.27 3.04
N VAL A 125 0.68 -5.85 4.29
CA VAL A 125 0.09 -6.47 5.48
C VAL A 125 -1.43 -6.42 5.46
N VAL A 126 -2.02 -5.31 5.02
CA VAL A 126 -3.48 -5.20 4.85
C VAL A 126 -3.97 -6.22 3.82
N LEU A 127 -3.31 -6.32 2.66
CA LEU A 127 -3.68 -7.26 1.59
C LEU A 127 -3.54 -8.72 2.03
N LEU A 128 -2.47 -9.07 2.76
CA LEU A 128 -2.28 -10.41 3.33
C LEU A 128 -3.37 -10.76 4.34
N GLY A 129 -3.68 -9.83 5.25
CA GLY A 129 -4.78 -10.02 6.20
C GLY A 129 -6.13 -10.20 5.52
N THR A 130 -6.38 -9.46 4.43
CA THR A 130 -7.56 -9.65 3.58
C THR A 130 -7.56 -11.05 2.95
N LEU A 131 -6.46 -11.48 2.36
CA LEU A 131 -6.34 -12.81 1.74
C LEU A 131 -6.64 -13.92 2.76
N ALA A 132 -6.00 -13.87 3.93
CA ALA A 132 -6.18 -14.87 4.98
C ALA A 132 -7.62 -14.95 5.49
N ALA A 133 -8.39 -13.86 5.44
CA ALA A 133 -9.79 -13.85 5.85
C ALA A 133 -10.70 -14.68 4.91
N HIS A 134 -10.28 -14.89 3.66
CA HIS A 134 -11.00 -15.69 2.66
C HIS A 134 -10.54 -17.15 2.60
N LEU A 135 -9.51 -17.51 3.34
CA LEU A 135 -9.01 -18.89 3.41
C LEU A 135 -9.61 -19.62 4.62
N ASP A 136 -9.88 -20.91 4.45
CA ASP A 136 -10.42 -21.76 5.50
C ASP A 136 -9.42 -21.92 6.67
N GLN A 137 -9.93 -22.18 7.87
CA GLN A 137 -9.08 -22.31 9.07
C GLN A 137 -8.06 -23.45 9.00
N GLY A 138 -8.32 -24.48 8.19
CA GLY A 138 -7.40 -25.60 7.96
C GLY A 138 -6.48 -25.42 6.76
N ASP A 139 -6.53 -24.27 6.08
CA ASP A 139 -5.74 -24.02 4.88
C ASP A 139 -4.27 -23.75 5.23
N THR A 140 -3.35 -24.45 4.55
CA THR A 140 -1.91 -24.29 4.75
C THR A 140 -1.41 -22.90 4.38
N GLU A 141 -2.02 -22.25 3.38
CA GLU A 141 -1.66 -20.88 2.99
C GLU A 141 -2.13 -19.87 4.02
N ARG A 142 -3.29 -20.11 4.67
CA ARG A 142 -3.72 -19.27 5.81
C ARG A 142 -2.70 -19.33 6.95
N ALA A 143 -2.21 -20.53 7.28
CA ALA A 143 -1.18 -20.70 8.29
C ALA A 143 0.12 -19.98 7.92
N ALA A 144 0.57 -20.11 6.66
CA ALA A 144 1.75 -19.40 6.15
C ALA A 144 1.62 -17.87 6.21
N ILE A 145 0.42 -17.32 5.91
CA ILE A 145 0.16 -15.88 6.06
C ILE A 145 0.28 -15.46 7.52
N VAL A 146 -0.28 -16.23 8.47
CA VAL A 146 -0.18 -15.92 9.90
C VAL A 146 1.28 -15.92 10.35
N GLU A 147 2.08 -16.89 9.95
CA GLU A 147 3.51 -16.93 10.25
C GLU A 147 4.25 -15.72 9.66
N THR A 148 3.96 -15.38 8.40
CA THR A 148 4.54 -14.20 7.74
C THR A 148 4.18 -12.92 8.49
N LEU A 149 2.92 -12.76 8.91
CA LEU A 149 2.49 -11.61 9.71
C LEU A 149 3.24 -11.55 11.05
N LEU A 150 3.41 -12.68 11.75
CA LEU A 150 4.20 -12.73 12.99
C LEU A 150 5.66 -12.33 12.77
N ASP A 151 6.28 -12.76 11.67
CA ASP A 151 7.65 -12.36 11.32
C ASP A 151 7.74 -10.85 11.06
N VAL A 152 6.76 -10.27 10.35
CA VAL A 152 6.70 -8.84 10.05
C VAL A 152 6.58 -7.98 11.31
N LEU A 153 5.99 -8.47 12.41
CA LEU A 153 5.96 -7.74 13.71
C LEU A 153 7.36 -7.35 14.21
N SER A 154 8.40 -8.10 13.83
CA SER A 154 9.78 -7.81 14.21
C SER A 154 10.37 -6.60 13.47
N THR A 155 9.65 -6.03 12.50
CA THR A 155 10.04 -4.80 11.81
C THR A 155 9.96 -3.60 12.75
N PRO A 156 11.00 -2.74 12.86
CA PRO A 156 11.03 -1.59 13.77
C PRO A 156 10.23 -0.40 13.23
N SER A 157 8.96 -0.61 12.91
CA SER A 157 8.04 0.40 12.40
C SER A 157 6.68 0.27 13.10
N GLU A 158 6.31 1.26 13.91
CA GLU A 158 5.06 1.25 14.70
C GLU A 158 3.82 1.13 13.81
N ALA A 159 3.83 1.82 12.66
CA ALA A 159 2.74 1.77 11.69
C ALA A 159 2.53 0.35 11.16
N VAL A 160 3.62 -0.31 10.73
CA VAL A 160 3.59 -1.70 10.27
C VAL A 160 3.14 -2.64 11.38
N GLN A 161 3.70 -2.51 12.59
CA GLN A 161 3.32 -3.34 13.74
C GLN A 161 1.85 -3.20 14.13
N ARG A 162 1.30 -1.99 14.09
CA ARG A 162 -0.13 -1.73 14.33
C ARG A 162 -1.00 -2.37 13.26
N ALA A 163 -0.62 -2.22 11.98
CA ALA A 163 -1.35 -2.84 10.88
C ALA A 163 -1.36 -4.37 11.04
N VAL A 164 -0.21 -4.99 11.34
CA VAL A 164 -0.13 -6.43 11.56
C VAL A 164 -1.00 -6.86 12.73
N SER A 165 -0.91 -6.19 13.87
CA SER A 165 -1.69 -6.52 15.07
C SER A 165 -3.20 -6.48 14.78
N SER A 166 -3.66 -5.49 14.01
CA SER A 166 -5.06 -5.37 13.60
C SER A 166 -5.53 -6.51 12.70
N ARG A 167 -4.63 -7.06 11.87
CA ARG A 167 -4.94 -8.14 10.93
C ARG A 167 -4.83 -9.52 11.57
N LEU A 168 -3.92 -9.72 12.53
CA LEU A 168 -3.80 -10.97 13.27
C LEU A 168 -4.99 -11.23 14.20
N ALA A 169 -5.49 -10.19 14.88
CA ALA A 169 -6.58 -10.33 15.86
C ALA A 169 -7.81 -11.13 15.36
N PRO A 170 -8.39 -10.85 14.17
CA PRO A 170 -9.51 -11.64 13.65
C PRO A 170 -9.13 -13.02 13.08
N LEU A 171 -7.84 -13.30 12.86
CA LEU A 171 -7.38 -14.56 12.28
C LEU A 171 -7.10 -15.65 13.32
N MET A 172 -6.86 -15.25 14.57
CA MET A 172 -6.58 -16.18 15.67
C MET A 172 -7.83 -16.99 16.04
N PRO A 173 -7.68 -18.30 16.31
CA PRO A 173 -8.79 -19.11 16.78
C PRO A 173 -9.34 -18.52 18.08
N ALA A 174 -10.68 -18.49 18.19
CA ALA A 174 -11.32 -18.13 19.46
C ALA A 174 -10.83 -19.11 20.54
N PRO A 175 -10.55 -18.62 21.77
CA PRO A 175 -10.20 -19.50 22.86
C PRO A 175 -11.33 -20.54 23.01
N SER A 176 -10.96 -21.82 22.97
CA SER A 176 -11.91 -22.91 23.23
C SER A 176 -12.55 -22.66 24.58
N ALA A 177 -13.89 -22.53 24.61
CA ALA A 177 -14.63 -22.42 25.86
C ALA A 177 -14.33 -23.65 26.74
N PRO A 178 -14.15 -23.46 28.06
CA PRO A 178 -13.79 -24.53 28.98
C PRO A 178 -14.87 -25.62 29.08
#